data_AF-A0A8T3V167-F1
#
_entry.id   AF-A0A8T3V167-F1
#
_cell.length_a   1.000
_cell.length_b   1.000
_cell.length_c   1.000
_cell.angle_alpha   90.00
_cell.angle_beta   90.00
_cell.angle_gamma   90.00
#
_symmetry.space_group_name_H-M   'P 1'
#
loop_
_entity.id
_entity.type
_entity.pdbx_description
1 polymer ?
#
loop_
_entity_poly.entity_id
_entity_poly.type
_entity_poly.pdbx_seq_one_letter_code
_entity_poly.pdbx_strand_id
1 'polypeptide(L)'
;MLEQYLPFVGLIIFGNIENLVLSSQGVVAGVNPLKLAIASIICVSCWLIIGTFGTQILINYVDFIDFFGGFIIFALGFQAMYASVFNK
;
A
#
# COMPACT_ATOMS: atom_id res chain seq x y z
N MET A 1 -9.20 5.06 -23.08
CA MET A 1 -9.41 3.84 -22.27
C MET A 1 -8.23 3.58 -21.34
N LEU A 2 -6.98 3.47 -21.83
CA LEU A 2 -5.81 3.21 -20.97
C LEU A 2 -5.39 4.42 -20.10
N GLU A 3 -5.54 5.65 -20.61
CA GLU A 3 -5.18 6.89 -19.92
C GLU A 3 -5.91 7.10 -18.58
N GLN A 4 -7.13 6.55 -18.44
CA GLN A 4 -7.92 6.66 -17.22
C GLN A 4 -7.36 5.78 -16.07
N TYR A 5 -6.56 4.77 -16.38
CA TYR A 5 -5.93 3.91 -15.38
C TYR A 5 -4.49 4.30 -15.07
N LEU A 6 -3.93 5.23 -15.84
CA LEU A 6 -2.56 5.70 -15.70
C LEU A 6 -2.26 6.29 -14.30
N PRO A 7 -3.19 7.03 -13.65
CA PRO A 7 -3.01 7.48 -12.26
C PRO A 7 -2.82 6.30 -11.29
N PHE A 8 -3.60 5.23 -11.45
CA PHE A 8 -3.52 4.05 -10.59
C PHE A 8 -2.19 3.29 -10.73
N VAL A 9 -1.45 3.43 -11.83
CA VAL A 9 -0.16 2.76 -12.01
C VAL A 9 0.85 3.23 -10.96
N GLY A 10 0.89 4.54 -10.68
CA GLY A 10 1.76 5.11 -9.65
C GLY A 10 1.41 4.55 -8.26
N LEU A 11 0.12 4.58 -7.91
CA LEU A 11 -0.39 3.99 -6.66
C LEU A 11 -0.05 2.50 -6.53
N ILE A 12 -0.19 1.72 -7.60
CA ILE A 12 0.13 0.29 -7.60
C ILE A 12 1.62 0.06 -7.35
N ILE A 13 2.50 0.83 -8.01
CA ILE A 13 3.95 0.69 -7.84
C ILE A 13 4.35 1.09 -6.42
N PHE A 14 3.96 2.28 -5.96
CA PHE A 14 4.35 2.78 -4.64
C PHE A 14 3.71 1.98 -3.50
N GLY A 15 2.44 1.59 -3.63
CA GLY A 15 1.77 0.75 -2.63
C GLY A 15 2.39 -0.65 -2.50
N ASN A 16 2.86 -1.25 -3.61
CA ASN A 16 3.57 -2.53 -3.54
C ASN A 16 4.95 -2.41 -2.89
N ILE A 17 5.67 -1.32 -3.15
CA ILE A 17 6.95 -1.03 -2.48
C ILE A 17 6.72 -0.87 -0.96
N GLU A 18 5.70 -0.12 -0.57
CA GLU A 18 5.33 0.07 0.85
C GLU A 18 5.00 -1.27 1.54
N ASN A 19 4.19 -2.12 0.91
CA ASN A 19 3.85 -3.44 1.44
C ASN A 19 5.09 -4.34 1.64
N LEU A 20 6.08 -4.26 0.74
CA LEU A 20 7.35 -4.98 0.87
C LEU A 20 8.18 -4.46 2.05
N VAL A 21 8.27 -3.13 2.21
CA VAL A 21 8.98 -2.51 3.33
C VAL A 21 8.35 -2.90 4.66
N LEU A 22 7.03 -2.80 4.80
CA LEU A 22 6.32 -3.19 6.03
C LEU A 22 6.50 -4.68 6.35
N SER A 23 6.45 -5.55 5.34
CA SER A 23 6.72 -6.98 5.50
C SER A 23 8.15 -7.23 6.01
N SER A 24 9.16 -6.52 5.46
CA SER A 24 10.55 -6.62 5.91
C SER A 24 10.73 -6.15 7.36
N GLN A 25 10.04 -5.08 7.77
CA GLN A 25 10.06 -4.59 9.14
C GLN A 25 9.44 -5.60 10.11
N GLY A 26 8.38 -6.31 9.70
CA GLY A 26 7.77 -7.38 10.48
C GLY A 26 8.75 -8.53 10.78
N VAL A 27 9.60 -8.90 9.82
CA VAL A 27 10.65 -9.90 10.03
C VAL A 27 11.74 -9.38 10.97
N VAL A 28 12.17 -8.13 10.81
CA VAL A 28 13.19 -7.49 11.68
C VAL A 28 12.70 -7.33 13.13
N ALA A 29 11.39 -7.16 13.33
CA ALA A 29 10.75 -7.11 14.65
C ALA A 29 10.61 -8.48 15.35
N GLY A 30 11.10 -9.57 14.74
CA GLY A 30 11.06 -10.92 15.33
C GLY A 30 9.69 -11.60 15.25
N VAL A 31 8.78 -11.10 14.41
CA VAL A 31 7.47 -11.74 14.20
C VAL A 31 7.67 -13.12 13.56
N ASN A 32 6.88 -14.11 13.99
CA ASN A 32 6.95 -15.46 13.45
C ASN A 32 6.73 -15.45 11.91
N PRO A 33 7.71 -15.89 11.10
CA PRO A 33 7.64 -15.78 9.64
C PRO A 33 6.47 -16.53 9.01
N LEU A 34 6.06 -17.67 9.57
CA LEU A 34 4.95 -18.45 9.03
C LEU A 34 3.61 -17.74 9.22
N LYS A 35 3.40 -17.15 10.41
CA LYS A 35 2.18 -16.36 10.67
C LYS A 35 2.15 -15.10 9.81
N LEU A 36 3.29 -14.43 9.65
CA LEU A 36 3.42 -13.24 8.80
C LEU A 36 3.14 -13.58 7.33
N ALA A 37 3.65 -14.71 6.83
CA ALA A 37 3.40 -15.17 5.47
C ALA A 37 1.91 -15.44 5.22
N ILE A 38 1.23 -16.15 6.13
CA ILE A 38 -0.20 -16.44 6.00
C ILE A 38 -1.02 -15.13 6.03
N ALA A 39 -0.73 -14.23 6.97
CA ALA A 39 -1.40 -12.94 7.06
C ALA A 39 -1.18 -12.08 5.80
N SER A 40 0.04 -12.10 5.24
CA SER A 40 0.37 -11.39 4.01
C SER A 40 -0.41 -11.93 2.81
N ILE A 41 -0.51 -13.26 2.67
CA ILE A 41 -1.27 -13.90 1.59
C ILE A 41 -2.75 -13.52 1.65
N ILE A 42 -3.35 -13.55 2.85
CA ILE A 42 -4.75 -13.14 3.04
C ILE A 42 -4.93 -11.68 2.64
N CYS A 43 -4.04 -10.81 3.12
CA CYS A 43 -4.11 -9.37 2.87
C CYS A 43 -3.99 -9.05 1.37
N VAL A 44 -3.01 -9.64 0.67
CA VAL A 44 -2.84 -9.50 -0.78
C VAL A 44 -4.05 -10.01 -1.55
N SER A 45 -4.63 -11.14 -1.12
CA SER A 45 -5.82 -11.70 -1.77
C SER A 45 -7.04 -10.79 -1.61
N CYS A 46 -7.27 -10.24 -0.42
CA CYS A 46 -8.31 -9.24 -0.19
C CYS A 46 -8.08 -7.99 -1.04
N TRP A 47 -6.84 -7.50 -1.10
CA TRP A 47 -6.48 -6.33 -1.88
C TRP A 47 -6.71 -6.55 -3.38
N LEU A 48 -6.39 -7.73 -3.91
CA LEU A 48 -6.62 -8.09 -5.30
C LEU A 48 -8.12 -8.03 -5.66
N ILE A 49 -8.98 -8.58 -4.79
CA ILE A 49 -10.43 -8.55 -4.99
C ILE A 49 -10.94 -7.10 -4.97
N ILE A 50 -10.55 -6.32 -3.97
CA ILE A 50 -10.95 -4.92 -3.83
C ILE A 50 -10.45 -4.10 -5.04
N GLY A 51 -9.21 -4.30 -5.49
CA GLY A 51 -8.67 -3.63 -6.66
C GLY A 51 -9.41 -4.01 -7.95
N THR A 52 -9.77 -5.28 -8.11
CA THR A 52 -10.45 -5.75 -9.34
C THR A 52 -11.87 -5.22 -9.46
N PHE A 53 -12.66 -5.30 -8.39
CA PHE A 53 -14.07 -4.88 -8.42
C PHE A 53 -14.24 -3.42 -8.03
N GLY A 54 -13.49 -2.93 -7.06
CA GLY A 54 -13.55 -1.55 -6.57
C GLY A 54 -13.14 -0.55 -7.65
N THR A 55 -12.13 -0.86 -8.48
CA THR A 55 -11.74 0.04 -9.58
C THR A 55 -12.89 0.28 -10.56
N GLN A 56 -13.73 -0.73 -10.84
CA GLN A 56 -14.88 -0.54 -11.73
C GLN A 56 -15.94 0.40 -11.15
N ILE A 57 -16.11 0.39 -9.83
CA ILE A 57 -17.09 1.22 -9.12
C ILE A 57 -16.56 2.64 -8.90
N LEU A 58 -15.26 2.76 -8.64
CA LEU A 58 -14.61 3.99 -8.18
C LEU A 58 -13.89 4.77 -9.28
N ILE A 59 -13.96 4.34 -10.53
CA ILE A 59 -13.25 4.99 -11.64
C ILE A 59 -13.64 6.45 -11.87
N ASN A 60 -14.83 6.86 -11.45
CA ASN A 60 -15.28 8.26 -11.49
C ASN A 60 -14.63 9.14 -10.41
N TYR A 61 -13.96 8.53 -9.43
CA TYR A 61 -13.25 9.20 -8.34
C TYR A 61 -11.72 9.07 -8.48
N VAL A 62 -11.24 8.81 -9.71
CA VAL A 62 -9.83 8.53 -10.01
C VAL A 62 -8.89 9.59 -9.43
N ASP A 63 -9.18 10.87 -9.66
CA ASP A 63 -8.32 11.98 -9.25
C ASP A 63 -8.28 12.12 -7.72
N PHE A 64 -9.42 11.85 -7.06
CA PHE A 64 -9.50 11.85 -5.60
C PHE A 64 -8.68 10.71 -5.01
N ILE A 65 -8.82 9.50 -5.56
CA ILE A 65 -8.09 8.33 -5.06
C ILE A 65 -6.59 8.47 -5.30
N ASP A 66 -6.18 8.98 -6.45
CA ASP A 66 -4.77 9.23 -6.77
C ASP A 66 -4.13 10.22 -5.80
N PHE A 67 -4.80 11.35 -5.56
CA PHE A 67 -4.32 12.34 -4.60
C PHE A 67 -4.24 11.78 -3.18
N PHE A 68 -5.31 11.18 -2.67
CA PHE A 68 -5.35 10.67 -1.29
C PHE A 68 -4.42 9.47 -1.09
N GLY A 69 -4.34 8.57 -2.06
CA GLY A 69 -3.43 7.44 -1.99
C GLY A 69 -1.97 7.90 -2.01
N GLY A 70 -1.60 8.84 -2.89
CA GLY A 70 -0.28 9.46 -2.88
C GLY A 70 0.03 10.19 -1.57
N PHE A 71 -0.95 10.92 -1.03
CA PHE A 71 -0.83 11.63 0.24
C PHE A 71 -0.63 10.67 1.44
N ILE A 72 -1.35 9.55 1.50
CA ILE A 72 -1.20 8.55 2.55
C ILE A 72 0.21 7.96 2.54
N ILE A 73 0.71 7.56 1.36
CA ILE A 73 2.07 7.03 1.20
C ILE A 73 3.11 8.06 1.65
N PHE A 74 2.92 9.33 1.26
CA PHE A 74 3.78 10.42 1.71
C PHE A 74 3.75 10.60 3.25
N ALA A 75 2.56 10.61 3.85
CA ALA A 75 2.39 10.78 5.28
C ALA A 75 2.99 9.63 6.09
N LEU A 76 2.83 8.38 5.64
CA LEU A 76 3.44 7.20 6.25
C LEU A 76 4.97 7.22 6.13
N GLY A 77 5.51 7.62 4.98
CA GLY A 77 6.94 7.85 4.81
C GLY A 77 7.49 8.92 5.75
N PHE A 78 6.78 10.04 5.89
CA PHE A 78 7.14 11.10 6.84
C PHE A 78 7.07 10.61 8.29
N GLN A 79 6.01 9.88 8.67
CA GLN A 79 5.87 9.29 10.00
C GLN A 79 7.04 8.35 10.32
N ALA A 80 7.42 7.48 9.38
CA ALA A 80 8.54 6.56 9.55
C ALA A 80 9.87 7.30 9.75
N MET A 81 10.12 8.35 8.96
CA MET A 81 11.30 9.21 9.12
C MET A 81 11.31 9.91 10.48
N TYR A 82 10.20 10.53 10.88
CA TYR A 82 10.08 11.20 12.17
C TYR A 82 10.32 10.24 13.33
N ALA A 83 9.69 9.07 13.31
CA ALA A 83 9.89 8.04 14.33
C ALA A 83 11.36 7.60 14.41
N SER A 84 12.03 7.44 13.28
CA SER A 84 13.45 7.03 13.21
C SER A 84 14.42 8.08 13.79
N VAL A 85 14.07 9.37 13.73
CA VAL A 85 14.91 10.47 14.24
C VAL A 85 14.63 10.75 15.73
N PHE A 86 13.37 10.70 16.15
CA PHE A 86 12.95 11.25 17.46
C PHE A 86 12.42 10.22 18.46
N ASN A 87 12.04 9.00 18.05
CA ASN A 87 11.43 7.98 18.92
C ASN A 87 12.24 6.65 18.91
N LYS A 88 13.51 6.70 19.35
CA LYS A 88 14.23 5.47 19.70
C LYS A 88 13.63 4.79 20.93
#